data_AF-K7FIK8-F1
#
_entry.id   AF-K7FIK8-F1
#
_cell.length_a   1.000
_cell.length_b   1.000
_cell.length_c   1.000
_cell.angle_alpha   90.00
_cell.angle_beta   90.00
_cell.angle_gamma   90.00
#
_symmetry.space_group_name_H-M   'P 1'
#
loop_
_entity.id
_entity.type
_entity.pdbx_description
1 polymer ?
#
loop_
_entity_poly.entity_id
_entity_poly.type
_entity_poly.pdbx_seq_one_letter_code
_entity_poly.pdbx_strand_id
1 'polypeptide(L)'
;MWQKTTQGLLTWKWGTNNNFLYKCSALDAPVLTKEKVVSLVDAGIGINCAFPLVLRPQRKVKLILSFDYGPFEPFMAIKQTAKYCKENCIPFPEIDESLLKDPDNPSDCYIFRGEGAPTVMHFPLFNRVNCPGNFHVTPTFLKAPDLFLVRL
;
A
#
# COMPACT_ATOMS: atom_id res chain seq x y z
N MET A 1 23.69 24.13 21.58
CA MET A 1 23.39 22.81 21.00
C MET A 1 21.88 22.56 20.92
N TRP A 2 21.12 22.78 22.00
CA TRP A 2 19.66 22.56 22.04
C TRP A 2 18.79 23.46 21.15
N GLN A 3 19.17 24.73 20.92
CA GLN A 3 18.37 25.68 20.12
C GLN A 3 18.19 25.27 18.65
N LYS A 4 19.21 24.63 18.04
CA LYS A 4 19.10 24.17 16.65
C LYS A 4 18.19 22.94 16.54
N THR A 5 18.24 22.06 17.53
CA THR A 5 17.38 20.87 17.62
C THR A 5 15.92 21.26 17.85
N THR A 6 15.65 22.18 18.77
CA THR A 6 14.28 22.68 19.00
C THR A 6 13.73 23.43 17.80
N GLN A 7 14.54 24.27 17.13
CA GLN A 7 14.13 24.93 15.90
C GLN A 7 13.85 23.92 14.77
N GLY A 8 14.65 22.86 14.67
CA GLY A 8 14.42 21.77 13.73
C GLY A 8 13.10 21.07 14.00
N LEU A 9 12.81 20.69 15.25
CA LEU A 9 11.55 20.03 15.62
C LEU A 9 10.31 20.91 15.37
N LEU A 10 10.42 22.22 15.57
CA LEU A 10 9.30 23.16 15.39
C LEU A 10 9.05 23.54 13.92
N THR A 11 10.07 23.47 13.06
CA THR A 11 9.97 23.92 11.65
C THR A 11 10.01 22.79 10.63
N TRP A 12 10.35 21.57 11.04
CA TRP A 12 10.44 20.43 10.15
C TRP A 12 9.07 20.03 9.62
N LYS A 13 8.92 20.10 8.29
CA LYS A 13 7.76 19.62 7.56
C LYS A 13 8.18 18.40 6.74
N TRP A 14 7.84 17.22 7.24
CA TRP A 14 8.10 15.97 6.51
C TRP A 14 7.41 15.96 5.15
N GLY A 15 8.01 15.27 4.17
CA GLY A 15 7.43 15.06 2.83
C GLY A 15 7.45 16.28 1.90
N THR A 16 7.84 17.47 2.35
CA THR A 16 7.83 18.69 1.53
C THR A 16 9.10 18.79 0.68
N ASN A 17 8.96 18.79 -0.65
CA ASN A 17 10.07 18.72 -1.61
C ASN A 17 9.91 19.74 -2.75
N ASN A 18 11.03 20.15 -3.35
CA ASN A 18 11.00 20.96 -4.57
C ASN A 18 10.35 20.17 -5.71
N ASN A 19 9.41 20.79 -6.41
CA ASN A 19 8.68 20.15 -7.50
C ASN A 19 9.49 20.20 -8.80
N PHE A 20 10.00 19.04 -9.23
CA PHE A 20 10.73 18.91 -10.50
C PHE A 20 9.86 19.17 -11.73
N LEU A 21 8.52 19.10 -11.59
CA LEU A 21 7.56 19.39 -12.67
C LEU A 21 7.13 20.86 -12.71
N TYR A 22 7.66 21.70 -11.83
CA TYR A 22 7.29 23.12 -11.79
C TYR A 22 7.54 23.79 -13.14
N LYS A 23 6.49 24.39 -13.71
CA LYS A 23 6.50 25.01 -15.05
C LYS A 23 6.91 24.07 -16.19
N CYS A 24 6.73 22.76 -16.04
CA CYS A 24 6.94 21.82 -17.13
C CYS A 24 5.82 21.99 -18.19
N SER A 25 6.16 22.59 -19.34
CA SER A 25 5.22 22.82 -20.45
C SER A 25 4.89 21.56 -21.25
N ALA A 26 5.69 20.50 -21.11
CA ALA A 26 5.49 19.23 -21.80
C ALA A 26 4.36 18.38 -21.17
N LEU A 27 3.85 18.75 -20.00
CA LEU A 27 2.80 18.02 -19.29
C LEU A 27 1.55 18.88 -19.13
N ASP A 28 0.43 18.41 -19.67
CA ASP A 28 -0.89 19.01 -19.45
C ASP A 28 -1.51 18.50 -18.13
N ALA A 29 -0.86 18.84 -17.02
CA ALA A 29 -1.31 18.48 -15.67
C ALA A 29 -1.14 19.67 -14.72
N PRO A 30 -2.04 20.67 -14.77
CA PRO A 30 -1.91 21.92 -14.02
C PRO A 30 -1.74 21.71 -12.51
N VAL A 31 -2.37 20.66 -11.97
CA VAL A 31 -2.25 20.29 -10.55
C VAL A 31 -0.81 19.93 -10.16
N LEU A 32 -0.05 19.33 -11.09
CA LEU A 32 1.33 18.90 -10.85
C LEU A 32 2.37 19.95 -11.28
N THR A 33 2.02 20.92 -12.13
CA THR A 33 3.01 21.84 -12.74
C THR A 33 2.94 23.27 -12.21
N LYS A 34 1.86 23.67 -11.52
CA LYS A 34 1.66 25.03 -11.01
C LYS A 34 2.48 25.34 -9.74
N GLU A 35 2.62 24.38 -8.85
CA GLU A 35 3.23 24.60 -7.54
C GLU A 35 4.75 24.37 -7.57
N LYS A 36 5.51 25.24 -6.89
CA LYS A 36 6.99 25.12 -6.76
C LYS A 36 7.41 23.97 -5.85
N VAL A 37 6.52 23.56 -4.96
CA VAL A 37 6.78 22.61 -3.89
C VAL A 37 5.64 21.60 -3.89
N VAL A 38 5.97 20.33 -3.65
CA VAL A 38 5.00 19.24 -3.48
C VAL A 38 5.16 18.61 -2.11
N SER A 39 4.05 18.14 -1.55
CA SER A 39 4.03 17.37 -0.31
C SER A 39 3.79 15.91 -0.64
N LEU A 40 4.75 15.07 -0.29
CA LEU A 40 4.64 13.61 -0.37
C LEU A 40 4.07 13.08 0.93
N VAL A 41 3.21 12.08 0.80
CA VAL A 41 2.60 11.37 1.92
C VAL A 41 2.99 9.90 1.85
N ASP A 42 3.03 9.23 3.00
CA ASP A 42 3.28 7.80 3.08
C ASP A 42 2.21 7.02 2.29
N ALA A 43 2.63 6.06 1.47
CA ALA A 43 1.73 5.28 0.62
C ALA A 43 0.77 4.39 1.44
N GLY A 44 1.15 4.02 2.67
CA GLY A 44 0.33 3.28 3.61
C GLY A 44 -0.92 4.04 4.09
N ILE A 45 -1.00 5.35 3.86
CA ILE A 45 -2.23 6.15 4.06
C ILE A 45 -3.25 5.85 2.94
N GLY A 46 -2.77 5.48 1.76
CA GLY A 46 -3.59 5.06 0.63
C GLY A 46 -3.70 3.53 0.57
N ILE A 47 -3.03 2.93 -0.41
CA ILE A 47 -2.95 1.47 -0.56
C ILE A 47 -1.69 1.01 0.17
N ASN A 48 -1.87 0.27 1.27
CA ASN A 48 -0.78 -0.26 2.09
C ASN A 48 -0.06 -1.47 1.44
N CYS A 49 0.12 -1.43 0.13
CA CYS A 49 0.90 -2.38 -0.67
C CYS A 49 1.32 -1.71 -1.98
N ALA A 50 2.52 -2.04 -2.47
CA ALA A 50 3.18 -1.36 -3.59
C ALA A 50 2.61 -1.70 -4.99
N PHE A 51 1.32 -2.05 -5.10
CA PHE A 51 0.67 -2.42 -6.37
C PHE A 51 0.78 -1.35 -7.47
N PRO A 52 0.54 -0.05 -7.21
CA PRO A 52 0.62 0.96 -8.26
C PRO A 52 1.99 1.03 -8.96
N LEU A 53 3.07 0.61 -8.28
CA LEU A 53 4.40 0.58 -8.88
C LEU A 53 4.53 -0.56 -9.90
N VAL A 54 3.98 -1.73 -9.61
CA VAL A 54 4.13 -2.93 -10.47
C VAL A 54 3.12 -2.98 -11.60
N LEU A 55 1.96 -2.34 -11.45
CA LEU A 55 0.85 -2.37 -12.41
C LEU A 55 1.02 -1.44 -13.62
N ARG A 56 2.15 -0.74 -13.73
CA ARG A 56 2.43 0.09 -14.91
C ARG A 56 2.47 -0.79 -16.18
N PRO A 57 1.71 -0.45 -17.25
CA PRO A 57 1.63 -1.29 -18.44
C PRO A 57 2.99 -1.63 -19.07
N GLN A 58 3.95 -0.70 -19.00
CA GLN A 58 5.30 -0.86 -19.55
C GLN A 58 6.11 -1.98 -18.86
N ARG A 59 5.78 -2.32 -17.61
CA ARG A 59 6.44 -3.40 -16.87
C ARG A 59 6.04 -4.78 -17.37
N LYS A 60 4.91 -4.90 -18.09
CA LYS A 60 4.39 -6.17 -18.65
C LYS A 60 4.34 -7.32 -17.64
N VAL A 61 4.02 -7.02 -16.38
CA VAL A 61 3.99 -8.00 -15.29
C VAL A 61 2.92 -9.06 -15.56
N LYS A 62 3.27 -10.33 -15.34
CA LYS A 62 2.36 -11.47 -15.51
C LYS A 62 1.98 -12.15 -14.19
N LEU A 63 2.86 -12.06 -13.19
CA LEU A 63 2.67 -12.62 -11.86
C LEU A 63 3.08 -11.59 -10.80
N ILE A 64 2.25 -11.41 -9.80
CA ILE A 64 2.52 -10.59 -8.61
C ILE A 64 2.48 -11.49 -7.39
N LEU A 65 3.54 -11.46 -6.60
CA LEU A 65 3.58 -12.05 -5.26
C LEU A 65 3.32 -10.93 -4.26
N SER A 66 2.13 -10.91 -3.68
CA SER A 66 1.66 -9.89 -2.75
C SER A 66 1.80 -10.39 -1.32
N PHE A 67 2.74 -9.84 -0.56
CA PHE A 67 2.85 -10.08 0.87
C PHE A 67 2.13 -8.96 1.62
N ASP A 68 1.10 -9.28 2.40
CA ASP A 68 0.32 -8.30 3.14
C ASP A 68 0.70 -8.29 4.61
N TYR A 69 1.20 -7.13 5.07
CA TYR A 69 1.62 -6.89 6.45
C TYR A 69 0.59 -6.06 7.24
N GLY A 70 -0.63 -5.96 6.73
CA GLY A 70 -1.76 -5.29 7.36
C GLY A 70 -2.10 -5.95 8.70
N PRO A 71 -2.00 -5.23 9.83
CA PRO A 71 -2.16 -5.84 11.14
C PRO A 71 -3.59 -6.26 11.47
N PHE A 72 -4.61 -5.71 10.80
CA PHE A 72 -6.02 -5.87 11.17
C PHE A 72 -6.93 -6.38 10.06
N GLU A 73 -6.54 -6.22 8.79
CA GLU A 73 -7.38 -6.61 7.66
C GLU A 73 -6.53 -7.24 6.56
N PRO A 74 -6.43 -8.58 6.49
CA PRO A 74 -5.52 -9.27 5.59
C PRO A 74 -5.85 -9.05 4.11
N PHE A 75 -7.07 -8.59 3.78
CA PHE A 75 -7.52 -8.40 2.40
C PHE A 75 -7.78 -6.94 2.03
N MET A 76 -7.53 -5.99 2.94
CA MET A 76 -7.85 -4.57 2.68
C MET A 76 -7.04 -4.04 1.49
N ALA A 77 -5.72 -4.27 1.49
CA ALA A 77 -4.86 -3.70 0.45
C ALA A 77 -5.19 -4.23 -0.95
N ILE A 78 -5.51 -5.53 -1.07
CA ILE A 78 -5.89 -6.12 -2.36
C ILE A 78 -7.27 -5.65 -2.84
N LYS A 79 -8.25 -5.50 -1.95
CA LYS A 79 -9.57 -4.93 -2.27
C LYS A 79 -9.47 -3.47 -2.72
N GLN A 80 -8.71 -2.64 -1.99
CA GLN A 80 -8.45 -1.26 -2.35
C GLN A 80 -7.74 -1.15 -3.70
N THR A 81 -6.78 -2.05 -3.97
CA THR A 81 -6.09 -2.11 -5.25
C THR A 81 -7.05 -2.45 -6.39
N ALA A 82 -7.90 -3.46 -6.23
CA ALA A 82 -8.89 -3.82 -7.24
C ALA A 82 -9.82 -2.65 -7.57
N LYS A 83 -10.30 -1.93 -6.55
CA LYS A 83 -11.10 -0.71 -6.71
C LYS A 83 -10.33 0.37 -7.46
N TYR A 84 -9.11 0.69 -7.03
CA TYR A 84 -8.24 1.68 -7.69
C TYR A 84 -8.02 1.33 -9.16
N CYS A 85 -7.75 0.06 -9.46
CA CYS A 85 -7.52 -0.41 -10.83
C CYS A 85 -8.77 -0.27 -11.68
N LYS A 86 -9.94 -0.61 -11.14
CA LYS A 86 -11.23 -0.43 -11.82
C LYS A 86 -11.50 1.05 -12.14
N GLU A 87 -11.25 1.94 -11.19
CA GLU A 87 -11.46 3.40 -11.37
C GLU A 87 -10.49 4.03 -12.38
N ASN A 88 -9.29 3.45 -12.54
CA ASN A 88 -8.24 3.98 -13.43
C ASN A 88 -8.07 3.16 -14.73
N CYS A 89 -9.01 2.25 -15.03
CA CYS A 89 -8.95 1.37 -16.20
C CYS A 89 -7.63 0.57 -16.31
N ILE A 90 -7.06 0.15 -15.18
CA ILE A 90 -5.84 -0.66 -15.11
C ILE A 90 -6.25 -2.14 -15.03
N PRO A 91 -5.73 -3.02 -15.90
CA PRO A 91 -6.01 -4.45 -15.82
C PRO A 91 -5.53 -5.06 -14.48
N PHE A 92 -6.46 -5.66 -13.74
CA PHE A 92 -6.22 -6.33 -12.46
C PHE A 92 -7.19 -7.52 -12.34
N PRO A 93 -6.81 -8.63 -11.67
CA PRO A 93 -7.71 -9.77 -11.54
C PRO A 93 -8.93 -9.43 -10.69
N GLU A 94 -10.04 -10.10 -10.97
CA GLU A 94 -11.24 -10.01 -10.14
C GLU A 94 -10.99 -10.67 -8.78
N ILE A 95 -11.47 -10.01 -7.73
CA ILE A 95 -11.36 -10.51 -6.36
C ILE A 95 -12.65 -11.22 -6.00
N ASP A 96 -12.60 -12.56 -6.02
CA ASP A 96 -13.72 -13.39 -5.57
C ASP A 96 -13.88 -13.26 -4.06
N GLU A 97 -14.86 -12.46 -3.63
CA GLU A 97 -15.17 -12.27 -2.21
C GLU A 97 -15.58 -13.57 -1.50
N SER A 98 -16.00 -14.59 -2.26
CA SER A 98 -16.38 -15.87 -1.68
C SER A 98 -15.19 -16.64 -1.11
N LEU A 99 -13.97 -16.36 -1.59
CA LEU A 99 -12.71 -16.89 -1.05
C LEU A 99 -12.29 -16.17 0.24
N LEU A 100 -12.83 -14.99 0.50
CA LEU A 100 -12.40 -14.09 1.59
C LEU A 100 -13.32 -14.11 2.81
N LYS A 101 -14.18 -15.14 2.94
CA LYS A 101 -15.27 -15.21 3.93
C LYS A 101 -14.84 -15.31 5.39
N ASP A 102 -13.61 -15.75 5.66
CA ASP A 102 -13.07 -15.92 7.01
C ASP A 102 -11.80 -15.07 7.19
N PRO A 103 -11.95 -13.75 7.40
CA PRO A 103 -10.81 -12.83 7.55
C PRO A 103 -10.08 -12.99 8.89
N ASP A 104 -10.72 -13.57 9.91
CA ASP A 104 -10.11 -13.83 11.21
C ASP A 104 -9.21 -15.08 11.18
N ASN A 105 -9.45 -15.99 10.25
CA ASN A 105 -8.67 -17.21 10.07
C ASN A 105 -8.30 -17.45 8.59
N PRO A 106 -7.50 -16.57 7.99
CA PRO A 106 -7.18 -16.65 6.58
C PRO A 106 -6.24 -17.83 6.29
N SER A 107 -6.33 -18.32 5.05
CA SER A 107 -5.39 -19.28 4.48
C SER A 107 -4.03 -18.62 4.23
N ASP A 108 -2.99 -19.43 4.04
CA ASP A 108 -1.62 -19.01 3.76
C ASP A 108 -1.43 -18.38 2.38
N CYS A 109 -2.25 -18.77 1.40
CA CYS A 109 -2.17 -18.23 0.05
C CYS A 109 -3.54 -18.16 -0.64
N TYR A 110 -3.73 -17.08 -1.40
CA TYR A 110 -4.90 -16.86 -2.27
C TYR A 110 -4.42 -16.56 -3.68
N ILE A 111 -5.04 -17.19 -4.68
CA ILE A 111 -4.66 -17.03 -6.09
C ILE A 111 -5.80 -16.40 -6.86
N PHE A 112 -5.59 -15.18 -7.35
CA PHE A 112 -6.50 -14.45 -8.22
C PHE A 112 -5.96 -14.47 -9.63
N ARG A 113 -6.61 -15.24 -10.51
CA ARG A 113 -6.16 -15.40 -11.90
C ARG A 113 -6.60 -14.19 -12.72
N GLY A 114 -5.65 -13.63 -13.47
CA GLY A 114 -5.90 -12.53 -14.40
C GLY A 114 -6.09 -13.05 -15.82
N GLU A 115 -7.24 -12.79 -16.43
CA GLU A 115 -7.44 -12.96 -17.87
C GLU A 115 -7.10 -11.65 -18.58
N GLY A 116 -5.93 -11.60 -19.24
CA GLY A 116 -5.41 -10.34 -19.80
C GLY A 116 -4.84 -9.36 -18.76
N ALA A 117 -4.86 -9.74 -17.48
CA ALA A 117 -4.29 -9.04 -16.34
C ALA A 117 -3.19 -9.89 -15.66
N PRO A 118 -2.34 -9.34 -14.77
CA PRO A 118 -1.44 -10.16 -13.97
C PRO A 118 -2.22 -11.13 -13.08
N THR A 119 -1.68 -12.34 -12.89
CA THR A 119 -2.13 -13.23 -11.80
C THR A 119 -1.53 -12.74 -10.48
N VAL A 120 -2.33 -12.71 -9.42
CA VAL A 120 -1.88 -12.28 -8.09
C VAL A 120 -1.93 -13.47 -7.14
N MET A 121 -0.78 -13.81 -6.56
CA MET A 121 -0.69 -14.70 -5.41
C MET A 121 -0.56 -13.82 -4.16
N HIS A 122 -1.52 -13.88 -3.27
CA HIS A 122 -1.61 -13.04 -2.10
C HIS A 122 -1.40 -13.86 -0.83
N PHE A 123 -0.49 -13.39 0.02
CA PHE A 123 -0.01 -14.06 1.22
C PHE A 123 -0.24 -13.15 2.43
N PRO A 124 -1.29 -13.40 3.22
CA PRO A 124 -1.50 -12.72 4.49
C PRO A 124 -0.38 -13.06 5.48
N LEU A 125 0.17 -12.06 6.18
CA LEU A 125 1.19 -12.25 7.20
C LEU A 125 0.71 -13.18 8.32
N PHE A 126 -0.45 -12.86 8.89
CA PHE A 126 -1.12 -13.68 9.89
C PHE A 126 -2.10 -14.61 9.19
N ASN A 127 -1.80 -15.91 9.22
CA ASN A 127 -2.63 -16.94 8.61
C ASN A 127 -2.58 -18.22 9.46
N ARG A 128 -3.48 -19.16 9.18
CA ARG A 128 -3.63 -20.41 9.96
C ARG A 128 -2.40 -21.31 10.00
N VAL A 129 -1.48 -21.18 9.04
CA VAL A 129 -0.26 -22.00 8.96
C VAL A 129 0.83 -21.39 9.84
N ASN A 130 1.06 -20.09 9.72
CA ASN A 130 2.09 -19.37 10.48
C ASN A 130 1.65 -19.03 11.91
N CYS A 131 0.34 -18.97 12.14
CA CYS A 131 -0.27 -18.62 13.42
C CYS A 131 -1.38 -19.64 13.78
N PRO A 132 -1.01 -20.89 14.14
CA PRO A 132 -1.97 -22.00 14.33
C PRO A 132 -2.86 -21.91 15.59
N GLY A 133 -2.98 -20.74 16.23
CA GLY A 133 -3.83 -20.51 17.39
C GLY A 133 -4.99 -19.55 17.08
N ASN A 134 -6.04 -19.53 17.91
CA ASN A 134 -7.14 -18.56 17.80
C ASN A 134 -6.62 -17.14 18.03
N PHE A 135 -6.13 -16.51 16.98
CA PHE A 135 -5.80 -15.09 16.98
C PHE A 135 -7.10 -14.30 16.87
N HIS A 136 -7.64 -13.90 18.02
CA HIS A 136 -8.39 -12.66 18.04
C HIS A 136 -7.34 -11.55 17.90
N VAL A 137 -7.33 -10.85 16.76
CA VAL A 137 -6.56 -9.63 16.60
C VAL A 137 -7.18 -8.58 17.52
N THR A 138 -6.82 -8.62 18.80
CA THR A 138 -7.23 -7.60 19.74
C THR A 138 -6.45 -6.33 19.42
N PRO A 139 -7.08 -5.13 19.42
CA PRO A 139 -6.39 -3.85 19.20
C PRO A 139 -5.19 -3.60 20.13
N THR A 140 -5.04 -4.40 21.18
CA THR A 140 -4.00 -4.32 22.20
C THR A 140 -2.58 -4.68 21.72
N PHE A 141 -2.41 -5.34 20.56
CA PHE A 141 -1.09 -5.74 20.06
C PHE A 141 -0.17 -4.57 19.66
N LEU A 142 -0.68 -3.32 19.63
CA LEU A 142 0.11 -2.11 19.39
C LEU A 142 0.44 -1.31 20.67
N LYS A 143 0.25 -1.85 21.88
CA LYS A 143 0.77 -1.24 23.13
C LYS A 143 2.22 -1.59 23.45
N ALA A 144 2.98 -2.15 22.50
CA ALA A 144 4.44 -2.20 22.64
C ALA A 144 5.02 -0.90 22.04
N PRO A 145 5.57 0.01 22.86
CA PRO A 145 6.07 1.31 22.39
C PRO A 145 7.34 1.23 21.51
N ASP A 146 7.88 0.04 21.24
CA ASP A 146 9.22 -0.12 20.66
C ASP A 146 9.27 -0.77 19.26
N LEU A 147 8.14 -1.06 18.61
CA LEU A 147 8.17 -1.58 17.24
C LEU A 147 7.93 -0.47 16.21
N PHE A 148 8.99 0.31 15.96
CA PHE A 148 9.13 1.06 14.70
C PHE A 148 9.30 0.05 13.57
N LEU A 149 8.19 -0.52 13.09
CA LEU A 149 8.20 -1.23 11.82
C LEU A 149 8.36 -0.16 10.73
N VAL A 150 9.59 0.03 10.25
CA VAL A 150 9.87 0.83 9.07
C VAL A 150 9.14 0.17 7.91
N ARG A 151 7.97 0.71 7.58
CA ARG A 151 7.29 0.47 6.31
C ARG A 151 8.14 1.19 5.26
N LEU A 152 8.71 0.44 4.33
CA LEU A 152 9.46 0.98 3.19
C LEU A 152 8.50 1.63 2.18
#